data_AF-A0AB73KLC8-F1
#
_entry.id   AF-A0AB73KLC8-F1
#
_cell.length_a   1.000
_cell.length_b   1.000
_cell.length_c   1.000
_cell.angle_alpha   90.00
_cell.angle_beta   90.00
_cell.angle_gamma   90.00
#
_symmetry.space_group_name_H-M   'P 1'
#
loop_
_entity.id
_entity.type
_entity.pdbx_description
1 polymer ?
#
loop_
_entity_poly.entity_id
_entity_poly.type
_entity_poly.pdbx_seq_one_letter_code
_entity_poly.pdbx_strand_id
1 'polypeptide(L)'
;MARLGAGLPACLRRYAVIPRHPRSSEPTTAEAGAWADVLVRRRLLHAAVLGPTAQWLIQHQPDGPVHALAGAAEVVELVATIQHRTHSTRPASR
;
A
#
# COMPACT_ATOMS: atom_id res chain seq x y z
N MET A 1 23.67 26.06 -46.18
CA MET A 1 23.13 26.91 -45.10
C MET A 1 22.67 26.02 -43.94
N ALA A 2 23.40 26.11 -42.82
CA ALA A 2 23.09 25.75 -41.43
C ALA A 2 22.48 24.37 -41.02
N ARG A 3 23.31 23.58 -40.32
CA ARG A 3 22.91 22.72 -39.19
C ARG A 3 22.67 23.59 -37.94
N LEU A 4 21.64 23.27 -37.16
CA LEU A 4 21.47 23.45 -35.70
C LEU A 4 20.13 22.76 -35.37
N GLY A 5 20.05 21.71 -34.58
CA GLY A 5 20.51 21.67 -33.19
C GLY A 5 19.32 22.01 -32.29
N ALA A 6 18.47 21.02 -32.04
CA ALA A 6 17.45 21.10 -31.00
C ALA A 6 17.34 19.74 -30.32
N GLY A 7 18.28 19.48 -29.42
CA GLY A 7 18.09 18.47 -28.39
C GLY A 7 16.89 18.90 -27.54
N LEU A 8 15.82 18.12 -27.59
CA LEU A 8 14.73 18.27 -26.64
C LEU A 8 15.04 17.44 -25.39
N PRO A 9 14.78 17.99 -24.19
CA PRO A 9 15.56 17.74 -23.00
C PRO A 9 15.23 16.42 -22.30
N ALA A 10 16.25 15.86 -21.64
CA ALA A 10 16.19 14.76 -20.68
C ALA A 10 15.43 15.11 -19.38
N CYS A 11 14.22 15.68 -19.51
CA CYS A 11 13.40 16.18 -18.41
C CYS A 11 11.99 15.55 -18.41
N LEU A 12 11.88 14.24 -18.60
CA LEU A 12 10.69 13.47 -18.20
C LEU A 12 11.05 12.27 -17.30
N ARG A 13 12.15 12.38 -16.55
CA ARG A 13 12.48 11.49 -15.42
C ARG A 13 12.16 12.20 -14.10
N ARG A 14 10.93 12.68 -13.94
CA ARG A 14 10.42 13.23 -12.67
C ARG A 14 9.02 12.68 -12.42
N TYR A 15 8.98 11.65 -11.58
CA TYR A 15 7.80 11.11 -10.90
C TYR A 15 6.56 10.94 -11.78
N ALA A 16 6.63 10.00 -12.74
CA ALA A 16 5.40 9.37 -13.18
C ALA A 16 4.81 8.68 -11.94
N VAL A 17 3.82 9.31 -11.32
CA VAL A 17 2.86 8.60 -10.47
C VAL A 17 2.29 7.55 -11.39
N ILE A 18 2.80 6.32 -11.30
CA ILE A 18 2.20 5.18 -11.99
C ILE A 18 0.75 5.19 -11.51
N PRO A 19 -0.24 5.46 -12.39
CA PRO A 19 -1.62 5.42 -12.00
C PRO A 19 -1.83 4.05 -11.36
N ARG A 20 -2.30 4.00 -10.12
CA ARG A 20 -2.63 2.73 -9.48
C ARG A 20 -3.53 2.01 -10.46
N HIS A 21 -3.05 0.93 -11.05
CA HIS A 21 -3.85 0.18 -11.99
C HIS A 21 -5.08 -0.28 -11.21
N PRO A 22 -6.31 0.07 -11.66
CA PRO A 22 -7.51 -0.42 -11.01
C PRO A 22 -7.39 -1.93 -10.89
N ARG A 23 -7.55 -2.46 -9.67
CA ARG A 23 -7.50 -3.91 -9.47
C ARG A 23 -8.55 -4.55 -10.36
N SER A 24 -8.18 -5.62 -11.06
CA SER A 24 -9.08 -6.39 -11.91
C SER A 24 -10.04 -7.29 -11.13
N SER A 25 -9.76 -7.52 -9.85
CA SER A 25 -10.55 -8.38 -8.96
C SER A 25 -10.91 -7.65 -7.67
N GLU A 26 -12.08 -7.98 -7.13
CA GLU A 26 -12.49 -7.53 -5.81
C GLU A 26 -11.62 -8.17 -4.71
N PRO A 27 -11.27 -7.41 -3.66
CA PRO A 27 -10.59 -7.93 -2.48
C PRO A 27 -11.38 -9.04 -1.79
N THR A 28 -10.73 -10.17 -1.52
CA THR A 28 -11.37 -11.31 -0.84
C THR A 28 -10.98 -11.41 0.62
N THR A 29 -11.81 -12.05 1.45
CA THR A 29 -11.49 -12.32 2.86
C THR A 29 -10.20 -13.14 3.01
N ALA A 30 -9.95 -14.08 2.08
CA ALA A 30 -8.73 -14.89 2.07
C ALA A 30 -7.48 -14.04 1.78
N GLU A 31 -7.57 -13.12 0.80
CA GLU A 31 -6.49 -12.16 0.52
C GLU A 31 -6.23 -11.25 1.73
N ALA A 32 -7.28 -10.70 2.34
CA ALA A 32 -7.16 -9.88 3.54
C ALA A 32 -6.52 -10.65 4.69
N GLY A 33 -6.87 -11.93 4.88
CA GLY A 33 -6.24 -12.79 5.88
C GLY A 33 -4.76 -13.04 5.62
N ALA A 34 -4.39 -13.33 4.37
CA ALA A 34 -2.99 -13.48 4.01
C ALA A 34 -2.18 -12.20 4.29
N TRP A 35 -2.75 -11.03 4.02
CA TRP A 35 -2.10 -9.76 4.34
C TRP A 35 -2.05 -9.47 5.83
N ALA A 36 -3.11 -9.75 6.58
CA ALA A 36 -3.15 -9.61 8.04
C ALA A 36 -1.99 -10.38 8.70
N ASP A 37 -1.79 -11.64 8.29
CA ASP A 37 -0.67 -12.47 8.72
C ASP A 37 0.68 -11.82 8.42
N VAL A 38 0.88 -11.31 7.20
CA VAL A 38 2.11 -10.63 6.81
C VAL A 38 2.35 -9.39 7.66
N LEU A 39 1.32 -8.56 7.87
CA LEU A 39 1.44 -7.33 8.64
C LEU A 39 1.83 -7.59 10.10
N VAL A 40 1.23 -8.61 10.73
CA VAL A 40 1.59 -9.01 12.11
C VAL A 40 3.00 -9.61 12.16
N ARG A 41 3.33 -10.55 11.26
CA ARG A 41 4.67 -11.17 11.22
C ARG A 41 5.79 -10.16 10.96
N ARG A 42 5.52 -9.12 10.19
CA ARG A 42 6.47 -8.02 9.90
C ARG A 42 6.44 -6.92 10.96
N ARG A 43 5.64 -7.05 12.04
CA ARG A 43 5.45 -6.07 13.11
C ARG A 43 4.97 -4.69 12.61
N LEU A 44 4.25 -4.67 11.49
CA LEU A 44 3.58 -3.48 10.96
C LEU A 44 2.22 -3.28 11.64
N LEU A 45 1.62 -4.38 12.11
CA LEU A 45 0.55 -4.42 13.09
C LEU A 45 0.99 -5.25 14.29
N HIS A 46 0.43 -4.95 15.45
CA HIS A 46 0.53 -5.82 16.61
C HIS A 46 -0.42 -7.01 16.46
N ALA A 47 -1.68 -6.74 16.10
CA ALA A 47 -2.71 -7.74 15.93
C ALA A 47 -3.63 -7.39 14.76
N ALA A 48 -4.17 -8.42 14.12
CA ALA A 48 -5.21 -8.33 13.12
C ALA A 48 -6.08 -9.60 13.20
N VAL A 49 -7.37 -9.43 13.49
CA VAL A 49 -8.30 -10.55 13.71
C VAL A 49 -9.58 -10.34 12.91
N LEU A 50 -10.04 -11.38 12.23
CA LEU A 50 -11.33 -11.39 11.55
C LEU A 50 -12.44 -11.63 12.57
N GLY A 51 -13.38 -10.69 12.64
CA GLY A 51 -14.59 -10.80 13.45
C GLY A 51 -15.69 -11.64 12.77
N PRO A 52 -16.73 -12.03 13.53
CA PRO A 52 -17.81 -12.89 13.04
C PRO A 52 -18.66 -12.26 11.93
N THR A 53 -18.71 -10.92 11.89
CA THR A 53 -19.45 -10.11 10.90
C THR A 53 -18.61 -9.75 9.66
N ALA A 54 -17.50 -10.47 9.43
CA ALA A 54 -16.53 -10.19 8.37
C ALA A 54 -15.75 -8.85 8.50
N GLN A 55 -15.94 -8.13 9.61
CA GLN A 55 -15.13 -6.96 9.96
C GLN A 55 -13.75 -7.37 10.47
N TRP A 56 -12.74 -6.51 10.29
CA TRP A 56 -11.38 -6.74 10.79
C TRP A 56 -11.08 -5.85 11.99
N LEU A 57 -10.62 -6.45 13.07
CA LEU A 57 -10.11 -5.74 14.24
C LEU A 57 -8.59 -5.66 14.12
N ILE A 58 -8.06 -4.44 14.01
CA ILE A 58 -6.62 -4.20 13.90
C ILE A 58 -6.11 -3.43 15.10
N GLN A 59 -4.86 -3.71 15.48
CA GLN A 59 -4.17 -2.98 16.53
C GLN A 59 -2.74 -2.71 16.08
N HIS A 60 -2.31 -1.45 16.12
CA HIS A 60 -0.96 -1.07 15.68
C HIS A 60 0.11 -1.30 16.75
N GLN A 61 -0.25 -1.20 18.03
CA GLN A 61 0.67 -1.33 19.18
C GLN A 61 0.01 -2.20 20.27
N PRO A 62 0.77 -2.93 21.10
CA PRO A 62 0.24 -3.86 22.10
C PRO A 62 -0.85 -3.28 23.02
N ASP A 63 -0.66 -2.04 23.48
CA ASP A 63 -1.61 -1.34 24.36
C ASP A 63 -2.34 -0.19 23.63
N GLY A 64 -2.31 -0.23 22.29
CA GLY A 64 -2.93 0.78 21.45
C GLY A 64 -4.43 0.57 21.26
N PRO A 65 -5.14 1.58 20.73
CA PRO A 65 -6.54 1.43 20.37
C PRO A 65 -6.72 0.33 19.31
N VAL A 66 -7.83 -0.38 19.40
CA VAL A 66 -8.30 -1.30 18.35
C VAL A 66 -9.16 -0.52 17.37
N HIS A 67 -8.86 -0.64 16.09
CA HIS A 67 -9.67 -0.07 15.03
C HIS A 67 -10.45 -1.18 14.31
N ALA A 68 -11.73 -0.93 14.05
CA ALA A 68 -12.56 -1.82 13.26
C ALA A 68 -12.57 -1.35 11.81
N LEU A 69 -12.25 -2.26 10.91
CA LEU A 69 -12.36 -2.09 9.46
C LEU A 69 -13.56 -2.90 8.95
N ALA A 70 -14.35 -2.33 8.04
CA ALA A 70 -15.63 -2.91 7.63
C ALA A 70 -15.49 -4.24 6.87
N GLY A 71 -14.33 -4.53 6.29
CA GLY A 71 -14.10 -5.79 5.58
C GLY A 71 -12.79 -5.86 4.82
N ALA A 72 -12.71 -6.81 3.89
CA ALA A 72 -11.49 -7.15 3.16
C ALA A 72 -10.91 -5.97 2.36
N ALA A 73 -11.77 -5.14 1.78
CA ALA A 73 -11.35 -3.99 0.97
C ALA A 73 -10.50 -2.98 1.77
N GLU A 74 -10.92 -2.68 3.00
CA GLU A 74 -10.21 -1.73 3.87
C GLU A 74 -8.87 -2.29 4.37
N VAL A 75 -8.77 -3.60 4.60
CA VAL A 75 -7.48 -4.24 4.91
C VAL A 75 -6.52 -4.11 3.72
N VAL A 76 -7.00 -4.36 2.51
CA VAL A 76 -6.19 -4.26 1.30
C VAL A 76 -5.80 -2.80 0.99
N GLU A 77 -6.66 -1.83 1.32
CA GLU A 77 -6.34 -0.41 1.27
C GLU A 77 -5.28 -0.01 2.31
N LEU A 78 -5.39 -0.52 3.54
CA LEU A 78 -4.38 -0.33 4.58
C LEU A 78 -3.02 -0.84 4.12
N VAL A 79 -2.95 -2.03 3.53
CA VAL A 79 -1.73 -2.60 2.95
C VAL A 79 -1.16 -1.66 1.89
N ALA A 80 -1.99 -1.19 0.96
CA ALA A 80 -1.55 -0.27 -0.09
C ALA A 80 -1.02 1.06 0.48
N THR A 81 -1.61 1.55 1.57
CA THR A 81 -1.18 2.76 2.26
C THR A 81 0.18 2.54 2.94
N ILE A 82 0.36 1.42 3.65
CA ILE A 82 1.63 1.07 4.29
C ILE A 82 2.73 0.91 3.22
N GLN A 83 2.47 0.14 2.17
CA GLN A 83 3.41 -0.05 1.05
C GLN A 83 3.80 1.29 0.42
N HIS A 84 2.81 2.16 0.17
CA HIS A 84 3.07 3.47 -0.39
C HIS A 84 3.96 4.31 0.53
N ARG A 85 3.70 4.33 1.83
CA ARG A 85 4.55 5.03 2.80
C ARG A 85 5.98 4.49 2.78
N THR A 86 6.16 3.16 2.85
CA THR A 86 7.49 2.52 2.80
C THR A 86 8.24 2.83 1.50
N HIS A 87 7.55 2.84 0.37
CA HIS A 87 8.17 3.15 -0.92
C HIS A 87 8.49 4.64 -1.09
N SER A 88 7.62 5.53 -0.60
CA SER A 88 7.80 6.99 -0.70
C SER A 88 8.88 7.51 0.24
N THR A 89 9.10 6.87 1.40
CA THR A 89 10.17 7.26 2.33
C THR A 89 11.54 6.69 1.95
N ARG A 90 11.61 5.79 0.97
CA ARG A 90 12.88 5.27 0.47
C ARG A 90 13.54 6.36 -0.40
N PRO A 91 14.73 6.87 -0.04
CA PRO A 91 15.44 7.79 -0.92
C PRO A 91 15.64 7.10 -2.27
N ALA A 92 15.43 7.82 -3.36
CA ALA A 92 15.77 7.33 -4.69
C ALA A 92 17.29 7.09 -4.74
N SER A 93 17.72 5.88 -4.37
CA SER A 93 19.11 5.48 -4.45
C SER A 93 19.43 5.23 -5.92
N ARG A 94 20.03 6.26 -6.54
CA ARG A 94 20.96 6.30 -7.67
C ARG A 94 20.54 5.57 -8.95
#